data_AF-A0A962JTL5-F1
#
_entry.id   AF-A0A962JTL5-F1
#
_cell.length_a   1.000
_cell.length_b   1.000
_cell.length_c   1.000
_cell.angle_alpha   90.00
_cell.angle_beta   90.00
_cell.angle_gamma   90.00
#
_symmetry.space_group_name_H-M   'P 1'
#
loop_
_entity.id
_entity.type
_entity.pdbx_description
1 polymer ?
#
loop_
_entity_poly.entity_id
_entity_poly.type
_entity_poly.pdbx_seq_one_letter_code
_entity_poly.pdbx_strand_id
1 'polypeptide(L)'
;MNLSDIYLGVGMFTVIVLFLVVVILMARAKLVSSGAVTIEINGDPAHTIKVAAGDKLLQTLAGAGVFLSSACGGGGTCAQCKCTVLEGGGSMLPTEEGHFTRGQKRAGERLSCQVAVKQDMKIEVPEEVFGVKHWRCKVRSNDNVATFIKELVLELPEGESVDFRAGGYVQLEAPPHHVKYKDFIVDEKYHGDWDRFNIWQHESHVTEKVIRAYSMANYP
;
A
#
# COMPACT_ATOMS: atom_id res chain seq x y z
N MET A 1 -60.44 -15.98 -16.61
CA MET A 1 -59.21 -16.21 -15.81
C MET A 1 -59.48 -15.67 -14.43
N ASN A 2 -59.55 -16.53 -13.41
CA ASN A 2 -59.84 -16.05 -12.06
C ASN A 2 -58.61 -15.34 -11.50
N LEU A 3 -58.83 -14.24 -10.78
CA LEU A 3 -57.75 -13.45 -10.17
C LEU A 3 -56.91 -14.32 -9.21
N SER A 4 -57.52 -15.34 -8.60
CA SER A 4 -56.87 -16.37 -7.79
C SER A 4 -55.79 -17.16 -8.55
N ASP A 5 -56.05 -17.54 -9.80
CA ASP A 5 -55.15 -18.38 -10.59
C ASP A 5 -53.88 -17.59 -10.98
N ILE A 6 -54.04 -16.29 -11.22
CA ILE A 6 -52.94 -15.37 -11.50
C ILE A 6 -52.07 -15.18 -10.26
N TYR A 7 -52.67 -14.93 -9.09
CA TYR A 7 -51.91 -14.78 -7.85
C TYR A 7 -51.18 -16.07 -7.44
N LEU A 8 -51.82 -17.23 -7.63
CA LEU A 8 -51.23 -18.52 -7.29
C LEU A 8 -50.06 -18.87 -8.24
N GLY A 9 -50.21 -18.58 -9.53
CA GLY A 9 -49.15 -18.75 -10.53
C GLY A 9 -47.94 -17.84 -10.29
N VAL A 10 -48.17 -16.54 -10.05
CA VAL A 10 -47.10 -15.58 -9.74
C VAL A 10 -46.41 -15.93 -8.41
N GLY A 11 -47.18 -16.33 -7.40
CA GLY A 11 -46.66 -16.77 -6.10
C GLY A 11 -45.75 -18.00 -6.23
N MET A 12 -46.22 -19.04 -6.93
CA MET A 12 -45.43 -20.26 -7.16
C MET A 12 -44.13 -19.96 -7.91
N PHE A 13 -44.19 -19.17 -8.99
CA PHE A 13 -43.00 -18.79 -9.75
C PHE A 13 -41.99 -18.02 -8.89
N THR A 14 -42.46 -17.08 -8.08
CA THR A 14 -41.61 -16.28 -7.19
C THR A 14 -40.92 -17.17 -6.14
N VAL A 15 -41.64 -18.13 -5.56
CA VAL A 15 -41.09 -19.09 -4.59
C VAL A 15 -40.00 -19.96 -5.22
N ILE A 16 -40.21 -20.46 -6.43
CA ILE A 16 -39.21 -21.29 -7.13
C ILE A 16 -37.94 -20.47 -7.41
N VAL A 17 -38.07 -19.22 -7.87
CA VAL A 17 -36.92 -18.34 -8.12
C VAL A 17 -36.18 -18.02 -6.83
N LEU A 18 -36.88 -17.67 -5.74
CA LEU A 18 -36.27 -17.42 -4.44
C LEU A 18 -35.56 -18.66 -3.88
N PHE A 19 -36.17 -19.84 -4.02
CA PHE A 19 -35.56 -21.10 -3.63
C PHE A 19 -34.26 -21.36 -4.39
N LEU A 20 -34.26 -21.16 -5.71
CA LEU A 20 -33.05 -21.30 -6.53
C LEU A 20 -31.95 -20.33 -6.09
N VAL A 21 -32.29 -19.06 -5.83
CA VAL A 21 -31.34 -18.05 -5.33
C VAL A 21 -30.74 -18.47 -3.99
N VAL A 22 -31.54 -18.99 -3.06
CA VAL A 22 -31.06 -19.48 -1.76
C VAL A 22 -30.10 -20.65 -1.93
N VAL A 23 -30.39 -21.61 -2.81
CA VAL A 23 -29.51 -22.75 -3.10
C VAL A 23 -28.17 -22.27 -3.67
N ILE A 24 -28.18 -21.31 -4.61
CA ILE A 24 -26.97 -20.74 -5.19
C ILE A 24 -26.14 -20.01 -4.13
N LEU A 25 -26.78 -19.22 -3.26
CA LEU A 25 -26.10 -18.50 -2.18
C LEU A 25 -25.49 -19.47 -1.15
N MET A 26 -26.19 -20.54 -0.77
CA MET A 26 -25.63 -21.57 0.12
C MET A 26 -24.44 -22.31 -0.52
N ALA A 27 -24.52 -22.66 -1.80
CA ALA A 27 -23.42 -23.28 -2.53
C ALA A 27 -22.20 -22.34 -2.57
N ARG A 28 -22.41 -21.05 -2.87
CA ARG A 28 -21.34 -20.05 -2.86
C ARG A 28 -20.72 -19.90 -1.46
N ALA A 29 -21.53 -19.84 -0.41
CA ALA A 29 -21.05 -19.68 0.96
C ALA A 29 -20.18 -20.86 1.43
N LYS A 30 -20.47 -22.09 0.97
CA LYS A 30 -19.63 -23.27 1.28
C LYS A 30 -18.40 -23.41 0.40
N LEU A 31 -18.49 -23.04 -0.88
CA LEU A 31 -17.40 -23.24 -1.85
C LEU A 31 -16.40 -22.09 -1.89
N VAL A 32 -16.80 -20.88 -1.48
CA VAL A 32 -15.91 -19.71 -1.40
C VAL A 32 -15.42 -19.59 0.02
N SER A 33 -14.15 -19.98 0.24
CA SER A 33 -13.43 -19.73 1.48
C SER A 33 -13.40 -18.23 1.75
N SER A 34 -14.27 -17.80 2.65
CA SER A 34 -14.34 -16.45 3.21
C SER A 34 -13.86 -16.45 4.67
N GLY A 35 -13.25 -17.56 5.09
CA GLY A 35 -12.66 -17.70 6.42
C GLY A 35 -11.39 -16.87 6.58
N ALA A 36 -10.97 -16.67 7.83
CA ALA A 36 -9.69 -16.07 8.13
C ALA A 36 -8.57 -16.92 7.50
N VAL A 37 -7.76 -16.28 6.68
CA VAL A 37 -6.60 -16.85 6.00
C VAL A 37 -5.37 -16.62 6.86
N THR A 38 -4.50 -17.62 6.89
CA THR A 38 -3.24 -17.58 7.63
C THR A 38 -2.09 -17.28 6.66
N ILE A 39 -1.31 -16.23 6.97
CA ILE A 39 -0.10 -15.86 6.24
C ILE A 39 1.10 -16.12 7.15
N GLU A 40 1.95 -17.06 6.76
CA GLU A 40 3.21 -17.35 7.43
C GLU A 40 4.32 -16.52 6.76
N ILE A 41 5.09 -15.78 7.55
CA ILE A 41 6.14 -14.88 7.06
C ILE A 41 7.51 -15.40 7.53
N ASN A 42 8.45 -15.55 6.60
CA ASN A 42 9.84 -15.95 6.84
C ASN A 42 10.03 -17.28 7.61
N GLY A 43 9.01 -18.16 7.61
CA GLY A 43 9.07 -19.45 8.31
C GLY A 43 9.11 -19.35 9.84
N ASP A 44 8.79 -18.18 10.40
CA ASP A 44 8.72 -17.97 11.85
C ASP A 44 7.25 -18.05 12.34
N PRO A 45 6.90 -19.03 13.19
CA PRO A 45 5.56 -19.15 13.75
C PRO A 45 5.10 -17.91 14.52
N ALA A 46 6.04 -17.11 15.08
CA ALA A 46 5.70 -15.91 15.84
C ALA A 46 5.20 -14.75 14.96
N HIS A 47 5.56 -14.72 13.67
CA HIS A 47 5.19 -13.68 12.72
C HIS A 47 4.00 -14.08 11.82
N THR A 48 3.27 -15.12 12.21
CA THR A 48 2.10 -15.60 11.47
C THR A 48 0.88 -14.69 11.72
N ILE A 49 0.28 -14.19 10.63
CA ILE A 49 -0.86 -13.26 10.70
C ILE A 49 -2.14 -13.97 10.25
N LYS A 50 -3.25 -13.74 10.97
CA LYS A 50 -4.59 -14.15 10.54
C LYS A 50 -5.37 -12.95 10.02
N VAL A 51 -5.81 -13.02 8.78
CA VAL A 51 -6.39 -11.88 8.04
C VAL A 51 -7.62 -12.31 7.24
N ALA A 52 -8.50 -11.37 6.93
CA ALA A 52 -9.66 -11.65 6.09
C ALA A 52 -9.22 -11.91 4.63
N ALA A 53 -9.83 -12.90 3.99
CA ALA A 53 -9.63 -13.15 2.57
C ALA A 53 -10.25 -12.03 1.72
N GLY A 54 -9.54 -11.58 0.68
CA GLY A 54 -10.06 -10.66 -0.34
C GLY A 54 -9.13 -9.49 -0.68
N ASP A 55 -8.34 -9.04 0.27
CA ASP A 55 -7.46 -7.89 0.09
C ASP A 55 -6.15 -8.23 -0.66
N LYS A 56 -5.45 -7.18 -1.08
CA LYS A 56 -4.11 -7.29 -1.66
C LYS A 56 -3.08 -7.49 -0.57
N LEU A 57 -2.10 -8.36 -0.83
CA LEU A 57 -1.08 -8.74 0.15
C LEU A 57 -0.34 -7.52 0.73
N LEU A 58 -0.04 -6.50 -0.08
CA LEU A 58 0.58 -5.26 0.41
C LEU A 58 -0.23 -4.58 1.53
N GLN A 59 -1.55 -4.46 1.36
CA GLN A 59 -2.42 -3.79 2.33
C GLN A 59 -2.61 -4.65 3.57
N THR A 60 -2.74 -5.96 3.36
CA THR A 60 -2.84 -6.96 4.44
C THR A 60 -1.60 -6.96 5.34
N LEU A 61 -0.40 -6.90 4.75
CA LEU A 61 0.86 -6.81 5.50
C LEU A 61 1.00 -5.47 6.22
N ALA A 62 0.65 -4.35 5.55
CA ALA A 62 0.68 -3.03 6.18
C ALA A 62 -0.26 -2.93 7.39
N GLY A 63 -1.46 -3.52 7.31
CA GLY A 63 -2.41 -3.60 8.42
C GLY A 63 -1.90 -4.44 9.61
N ALA A 64 -0.94 -5.34 9.37
CA ALA A 64 -0.31 -6.16 10.40
C ALA A 64 1.03 -5.59 10.90
N GLY A 65 1.41 -4.38 10.46
CA GLY A 65 2.65 -3.72 10.86
C GLY A 65 3.89 -4.14 10.05
N VAL A 66 3.71 -4.89 8.95
CA VAL A 66 4.79 -5.27 8.03
C VAL A 66 4.71 -4.38 6.79
N PHE A 67 5.62 -3.41 6.70
CA PHE A 67 5.55 -2.38 5.65
C PHE A 67 6.54 -2.67 4.52
N LEU A 68 6.03 -3.18 3.40
CA LEU A 68 6.81 -3.31 2.17
C LEU A 68 6.92 -1.97 1.45
N SER A 69 8.11 -1.70 0.92
CA SER A 69 8.43 -0.57 0.05
C SER A 69 7.41 -0.40 -1.08
N SER A 70 6.65 0.69 -1.10
CA SER A 70 5.68 0.97 -2.18
C SER A 70 5.59 2.45 -2.52
N ALA A 71 6.18 2.84 -3.64
CA ALA A 71 6.12 4.22 -4.14
C ALA A 71 4.83 4.53 -4.92
N CYS A 72 4.20 3.51 -5.52
CA CYS A 72 3.04 3.67 -6.40
C CYS A 72 1.67 3.45 -5.72
N GLY A 73 1.63 3.25 -4.40
CA GLY A 73 0.37 3.00 -3.68
C GLY A 73 -0.35 1.69 -4.05
N GLY A 74 0.35 0.76 -4.71
CA GLY A 74 -0.19 -0.54 -5.09
C GLY A 74 -0.62 -0.69 -6.56
N GLY A 75 -0.34 0.30 -7.41
CA GLY A 75 -0.62 0.25 -8.85
C GLY A 75 0.22 -0.76 -9.66
N GLY A 76 1.18 -1.45 -9.04
CA GLY A 76 2.00 -2.47 -9.70
C GLY A 76 3.07 -1.93 -10.66
N THR A 77 3.32 -0.62 -10.68
CA THR A 77 4.21 0.02 -11.66
C THR A 77 5.63 0.30 -11.14
N CYS A 78 5.81 0.45 -9.82
CA CYS A 78 7.11 0.81 -9.24
C CYS A 78 8.05 -0.37 -8.98
N ALA A 79 7.53 -1.61 -8.97
CA ALA A 79 8.25 -2.84 -8.67
C ALA A 79 9.05 -2.85 -7.34
N GLN A 80 8.71 -1.99 -6.37
CA GLN A 80 9.40 -1.93 -5.06
C GLN A 80 8.84 -2.93 -4.05
N CYS A 81 7.56 -3.29 -4.17
CA CYS A 81 6.84 -4.12 -3.19
C CYS A 81 7.09 -5.62 -3.39
N LYS A 82 8.34 -6.00 -3.66
CA LYS A 82 8.73 -7.38 -3.96
C LYS A 82 8.64 -8.25 -2.72
N CYS A 83 8.10 -9.45 -2.90
CA CYS A 83 8.09 -10.51 -1.91
C CYS A 83 8.25 -11.86 -2.64
N THR A 84 8.74 -12.87 -1.94
CA THR A 84 8.77 -14.23 -2.46
C THR A 84 7.55 -14.97 -1.93
N VAL A 85 6.78 -15.59 -2.82
CA VAL A 85 5.64 -16.43 -2.45
C VAL A 85 6.06 -17.89 -2.61
N LEU A 86 6.20 -18.59 -1.48
CA LEU A 86 6.62 -19.99 -1.43
C LEU A 86 5.42 -20.92 -1.68
N GLU A 87 4.30 -20.61 -1.04
CA GLU A 87 3.05 -21.37 -1.17
C GLU A 87 1.86 -20.41 -1.23
N GLY A 88 0.86 -20.75 -2.05
CA GLY A 88 -0.35 -19.93 -2.22
C GLY A 88 -0.18 -18.79 -3.24
N GLY A 89 -0.99 -17.73 -3.11
CA GLY A 89 -0.86 -16.48 -3.91
C GLY A 89 -1.25 -16.54 -5.40
N GLY A 90 -1.59 -17.72 -5.93
CA GLY A 90 -2.08 -17.89 -7.32
C GLY A 90 -1.00 -17.68 -8.39
N SER A 91 -1.40 -17.62 -9.66
CA SER A 91 -0.48 -17.42 -10.79
C SER A 91 -0.03 -15.97 -10.94
N MET A 92 1.14 -15.77 -11.54
CA MET A 92 1.68 -14.45 -11.86
C MET A 92 0.76 -13.71 -12.83
N LEU A 93 0.43 -12.47 -12.50
CA LEU A 93 -0.39 -11.60 -13.34
C LEU A 93 0.47 -10.98 -14.45
N PRO A 94 -0.09 -10.68 -15.64
CA PRO A 94 0.65 -10.00 -16.71
C PRO A 94 1.21 -8.63 -16.30
N THR A 95 0.56 -7.97 -15.33
CA THR A 95 0.96 -6.65 -14.81
C THR A 95 2.30 -6.68 -14.07
N GLU A 96 2.64 -7.80 -13.43
CA GLU A 96 3.91 -7.98 -12.71
C GLU A 96 4.96 -8.73 -13.56
N GLU A 97 4.53 -9.42 -14.62
CA GLU A 97 5.38 -10.30 -15.41
C GLU A 97 6.59 -9.59 -16.03
N GLY A 98 6.44 -8.33 -16.43
CA GLY A 98 7.50 -7.52 -17.03
C GLY A 98 8.58 -7.06 -16.04
N HIS A 99 8.33 -7.15 -14.74
CA HIS A 99 9.26 -6.69 -13.70
C HIS A 99 10.24 -7.76 -13.21
N PHE A 100 10.04 -9.03 -13.61
CA PHE A 100 10.82 -10.16 -13.14
C PHE A 100 11.49 -10.94 -14.27
N THR A 101 12.72 -11.39 -14.03
CA THR A 101 13.42 -12.33 -14.93
C THR A 101 12.85 -13.74 -14.81
N ARG A 102 13.16 -14.63 -15.78
CA ARG A 102 12.70 -16.03 -15.73
C ARG A 102 13.19 -16.78 -14.48
N GLY A 103 14.37 -16.44 -13.95
CA GLY A 103 14.89 -17.01 -12.71
C GLY A 103 14.07 -16.60 -11.50
N GLN A 104 13.77 -15.30 -11.38
CA GLN A 104 12.96 -14.74 -10.29
C GLN A 104 11.53 -15.27 -10.30
N LYS A 105 10.94 -15.41 -11.49
CA LYS A 105 9.62 -16.06 -11.66
C LYS A 105 9.59 -17.49 -11.15
N ARG A 106 10.68 -18.26 -11.33
CA ARG A 106 10.82 -19.63 -10.82
C ARG A 106 11.06 -19.68 -9.32
N ALA A 107 11.74 -18.68 -8.77
CA ALA A 107 11.93 -18.53 -7.33
C ALA A 107 10.64 -18.09 -6.60
N GLY A 108 9.59 -17.70 -7.33
CA GLY A 108 8.34 -17.25 -6.73
C GLY A 108 8.33 -15.77 -6.35
N GLU A 109 9.21 -14.94 -6.92
CA GLU A 109 9.16 -13.49 -6.71
C GLU A 109 7.88 -12.90 -7.33
N ARG A 110 7.18 -12.08 -6.54
CA ARG A 110 5.89 -11.47 -6.89
C ARG A 110 5.83 -10.03 -6.40
N LEU A 111 4.92 -9.24 -6.98
CA LEU A 111 4.56 -7.94 -6.44
C LEU A 111 3.44 -8.10 -5.41
N SER A 112 3.73 -7.87 -4.14
CA SER A 112 2.75 -7.97 -3.04
C SER A 112 1.50 -7.12 -3.27
N CYS A 113 1.58 -5.99 -3.98
CA CYS A 113 0.40 -5.19 -4.29
C CYS A 113 -0.55 -5.84 -5.31
N GLN A 114 -0.06 -6.75 -6.15
CA GLN A 114 -0.85 -7.41 -7.19
C GLN A 114 -1.38 -8.77 -6.71
N VAL A 115 -0.68 -9.43 -5.77
CA VAL A 115 -1.10 -10.70 -5.15
C VAL A 115 -2.36 -10.50 -4.31
N ALA A 116 -3.39 -11.29 -4.57
CA ALA A 116 -4.64 -11.30 -3.80
C ALA A 116 -4.60 -12.43 -2.76
N VAL A 117 -4.92 -12.10 -1.51
CA VAL A 117 -4.96 -13.06 -0.40
C VAL A 117 -6.32 -13.76 -0.40
N LYS A 118 -6.37 -14.99 -0.95
CA LYS A 118 -7.61 -15.80 -1.05
C LYS A 118 -7.56 -17.11 -0.27
N GLN A 119 -6.37 -17.56 0.07
CA GLN A 119 -6.07 -18.84 0.68
C GLN A 119 -4.77 -18.72 1.47
N ASP A 120 -4.55 -19.66 2.39
CA ASP A 120 -3.35 -19.69 3.21
C ASP A 120 -2.10 -19.65 2.33
N MET A 121 -1.13 -18.87 2.77
CA MET A 121 0.08 -18.61 2.00
C MET A 121 1.30 -18.50 2.90
N LYS A 122 2.44 -18.89 2.33
CA LYS A 122 3.76 -18.72 2.92
C LYS A 122 4.54 -17.76 2.07
N ILE A 123 5.06 -16.72 2.70
CA ILE A 123 5.80 -15.66 2.03
C ILE A 123 7.14 -15.41 2.72
N GLU A 124 8.07 -14.87 1.95
CA GLU A 124 9.35 -14.38 2.44
C GLU A 124 9.48 -12.90 2.06
N VAL A 125 9.84 -12.08 3.04
CA VAL A 125 10.03 -10.64 2.91
C VAL A 125 11.38 -10.25 3.54
N PRO A 126 12.04 -9.19 3.06
CA PRO A 126 13.31 -8.74 3.61
C PRO A 126 13.19 -8.44 5.11
N GLU A 127 14.15 -8.85 5.94
CA GLU A 127 14.09 -8.62 7.40
C GLU A 127 13.98 -7.13 7.77
N GLU A 128 14.48 -6.25 6.91
CA GLU A 128 14.45 -4.79 7.07
C GLU A 128 13.02 -4.22 7.14
N VAL A 129 11.98 -4.98 6.72
CA VAL A 129 10.59 -4.54 6.84
C VAL A 129 9.99 -4.78 8.23
N PHE A 130 10.65 -5.58 9.07
CA PHE A 130 10.25 -5.76 10.47
C PHE A 130 10.94 -4.68 11.30
N GLY A 131 10.16 -3.81 11.95
CA GLY A 131 10.69 -2.74 12.80
C GLY A 131 10.53 -1.32 12.26
N VAL A 132 9.75 -1.12 11.18
CA VAL A 132 9.38 0.23 10.73
C VAL A 132 8.56 0.92 11.80
N LYS A 133 9.12 1.99 12.39
CA LYS A 133 8.45 2.83 13.38
C LYS A 133 7.90 4.10 12.73
N HIS A 134 6.73 4.55 13.18
CA HIS A 134 6.20 5.86 12.83
C HIS A 134 6.65 6.89 13.86
N TRP A 135 7.41 7.89 13.41
CA TRP A 135 7.84 8.99 14.27
C TRP A 135 7.13 10.29 13.88
N ARG A 136 6.77 11.08 14.89
CA ARG A 136 6.38 12.47 14.72
C ARG A 136 7.56 13.36 15.09
N CYS A 137 8.27 13.82 14.07
CA CYS A 137 9.46 14.64 14.25
C CYS A 137 9.13 16.12 14.32
N LYS A 138 10.03 16.90 14.94
CA LYS A 138 9.98 18.37 14.92
C LYS A 138 10.92 18.90 13.85
N VAL A 139 10.48 19.88 13.07
CA VAL A 139 11.35 20.52 12.08
C VAL A 139 12.35 21.42 12.82
N ARG A 140 13.65 21.13 12.67
CA ARG A 140 14.74 21.93 13.22
C ARG A 140 15.16 23.03 12.25
N SER A 141 15.31 22.70 10.97
CA SER A 141 15.59 23.65 9.89
C SER A 141 15.05 23.14 8.55
N ASN A 142 14.88 24.06 7.59
CA ASN A 142 14.35 23.78 6.26
C ASN A 142 14.93 24.77 5.22
N ASP A 143 16.25 24.90 5.21
CA ASP A 143 16.98 25.95 4.49
C ASP A 143 17.19 25.59 3.03
N ASN A 144 17.36 26.60 2.16
CA ASN A 144 17.65 26.36 0.75
C ASN A 144 19.12 26.02 0.53
N VAL A 145 19.38 24.87 -0.09
CA VAL A 145 20.73 24.49 -0.57
C VAL A 145 20.91 24.76 -2.06
N ALA A 146 19.80 24.83 -2.80
CA ALA A 146 19.75 25.26 -4.20
C ALA A 146 18.42 25.96 -4.49
N THR A 147 18.25 26.46 -5.72
CA THR A 147 17.05 27.19 -6.16
C THR A 147 15.75 26.44 -5.87
N PHE A 148 15.74 25.11 -6.10
CA PHE A 148 14.56 24.25 -5.91
C PHE A 148 14.77 23.11 -4.91
N ILE A 149 15.86 23.16 -4.12
CA ILE A 149 16.21 22.09 -3.18
C ILE A 149 16.37 22.68 -1.79
N LYS A 150 15.69 22.08 -0.82
CA LYS A 150 15.77 22.41 0.61
C LYS A 150 16.36 21.26 1.41
N GLU A 151 17.16 21.60 2.41
CA GLU A 151 17.64 20.66 3.41
C GLU A 151 16.68 20.65 4.60
N LEU A 152 15.96 19.54 4.77
CA LEU A 152 15.03 19.35 5.88
C LEU A 152 15.73 18.60 7.01
N VAL A 153 16.02 19.29 8.11
CA VAL A 153 16.59 18.68 9.31
C VAL A 153 15.47 18.45 10.33
N LEU A 154 15.31 17.20 10.73
CA LEU A 154 14.27 16.77 11.66
C LEU A 154 14.89 16.34 12.99
N GLU A 155 14.25 16.73 14.08
CA GLU A 155 14.54 16.27 15.43
C GLU A 155 13.62 15.09 15.75
N LEU A 156 14.23 13.94 16.02
CA LEU A 156 13.54 12.71 16.43
C LEU A 156 13.05 12.84 17.89
N PRO A 157 11.97 12.14 18.28
CA PRO A 157 11.57 12.03 19.68
C PRO A 157 12.71 11.51 20.57
N GLU A 158 12.73 11.93 21.85
CA GLU A 158 13.77 11.52 22.79
C GLU A 158 13.91 9.99 22.90
N GLY A 159 15.14 9.49 22.76
CA GLY A 159 15.47 8.07 22.88
C GLY A 159 15.28 7.23 21.61
N GLU A 160 14.85 7.84 20.51
CA GLU A 160 14.71 7.17 19.21
C GLU A 160 15.91 7.49 18.30
N SER A 161 16.54 6.45 17.75
CA SER A 161 17.52 6.55 16.67
C SER A 161 17.01 5.79 15.46
N VAL A 162 17.22 6.35 14.27
CA VAL A 162 16.95 5.61 13.03
C VAL A 162 18.14 4.68 12.80
N ASP A 163 17.94 3.38 12.98
CA ASP A 163 18.92 2.38 12.56
C ASP A 163 18.69 2.11 11.07
N PHE A 164 19.54 2.68 10.21
CA PHE A 164 19.44 2.55 8.77
C PHE A 164 20.80 2.25 8.15
N ARG A 165 20.78 1.76 6.92
CA ARG A 165 21.99 1.61 6.10
C ARG A 165 22.11 2.77 5.14
N ALA A 166 23.34 3.20 4.86
CA ALA A 166 23.60 4.24 3.85
C ALA A 166 22.95 3.85 2.51
N GLY A 167 22.24 4.81 1.89
CA GLY A 167 21.39 4.56 0.72
C GLY A 167 19.92 4.23 1.05
N GLY A 168 19.60 4.13 2.35
CA GLY A 168 18.22 4.01 2.84
C GLY A 168 17.37 5.27 2.59
N TYR A 169 16.08 5.12 2.81
CA TYR A 169 15.10 6.17 2.62
C TYR A 169 14.04 6.12 3.73
N VAL A 170 13.40 7.27 3.98
CA VAL A 170 12.25 7.39 4.88
C VAL A 170 10.99 7.71 4.08
N GLN A 171 9.83 7.41 4.65
CA GLN A 171 8.55 7.81 4.06
C GLN A 171 7.96 8.98 4.84
N LEU A 172 7.75 10.11 4.17
CA LEU A 172 7.07 11.27 4.74
C LEU A 172 5.59 11.18 4.43
N GLU A 173 4.77 11.33 5.46
CA GLU A 173 3.32 11.39 5.37
C GLU A 173 2.85 12.83 5.53
N ALA A 174 2.07 13.32 4.57
CA ALA A 174 1.43 14.63 4.64
C ALA A 174 -0.08 14.46 4.85
N PRO A 175 -0.69 15.09 5.87
CA PRO A 175 -2.15 15.13 6.02
C PRO A 175 -2.78 15.98 4.89
N PRO A 176 -4.11 15.94 4.70
CA PRO A 176 -4.80 16.85 3.78
C PRO A 176 -4.43 18.31 4.05
N HIS A 177 -4.02 19.03 3.00
CA HIS A 177 -3.51 20.38 3.12
C HIS A 177 -3.76 21.20 1.84
N HIS A 178 -3.75 22.52 2.02
CA HIS A 178 -3.67 23.48 0.94
C HIS A 178 -2.46 24.37 1.22
N VAL A 179 -1.47 24.33 0.34
CA VAL A 179 -0.26 25.14 0.45
C VAL A 179 -0.09 26.02 -0.76
N LYS A 180 0.41 27.24 -0.54
CA LYS A 180 0.68 28.21 -1.59
C LYS A 180 2.18 28.44 -1.66
N TYR A 181 2.74 28.45 -2.87
CA TYR A 181 4.20 28.55 -3.04
C TYR A 181 4.72 29.92 -2.59
N LYS A 182 3.88 30.96 -2.65
CA LYS A 182 4.17 32.28 -2.08
C LYS A 182 4.46 32.29 -0.57
N ASP A 183 4.00 31.28 0.17
CA ASP A 183 4.21 31.19 1.63
C ASP A 183 5.54 30.47 1.95
N PHE A 184 6.27 30.00 0.94
CA PHE A 184 7.55 29.33 1.14
C PHE A 184 8.63 30.34 1.50
N ILE A 185 9.38 30.02 2.54
CA ILE A 185 10.57 30.78 2.93
C ILE A 185 11.69 30.38 1.96
N VAL A 186 12.04 31.25 1.02
CA VAL A 186 13.13 31.03 0.05
C VAL A 186 14.17 32.13 0.23
N ASP A 187 15.44 31.78 0.33
CA ASP A 187 16.52 32.78 0.44
C ASP A 187 16.56 33.68 -0.79
N GLU A 188 16.83 34.98 -0.58
CA GLU A 188 16.84 36.01 -1.62
C GLU A 188 17.79 35.68 -2.79
N LYS A 189 18.93 35.03 -2.50
CA LYS A 189 19.88 34.52 -3.52
C LYS A 189 19.27 33.55 -4.54
N TYR A 190 18.13 32.94 -4.22
CA TYR A 190 17.45 31.96 -5.07
C TYR A 190 16.17 32.50 -5.73
N HIS A 191 15.79 33.77 -5.49
CA HIS A 191 14.55 34.33 -6.04
C HIS A 191 14.56 34.50 -7.56
N GLY A 192 15.75 34.63 -8.18
CA GLY A 192 15.86 34.96 -9.61
C GLY A 192 15.01 34.09 -10.54
N ASP A 193 15.07 32.76 -10.40
CA ASP A 193 14.23 31.86 -11.22
C ASP A 193 12.78 31.80 -10.73
N TRP A 194 12.54 31.96 -9.42
CA TRP A 194 11.20 31.98 -8.85
C TRP A 194 10.38 33.15 -9.39
N ASP A 195 10.99 34.33 -9.50
CA ASP A 195 10.37 35.52 -10.05
C ASP A 195 10.23 35.42 -11.58
N ARG A 196 11.30 35.00 -12.27
CA ARG A 196 11.33 34.91 -13.72
C ARG A 196 10.24 34.01 -14.28
N PHE A 197 10.01 32.86 -13.64
CA PHE A 197 9.00 31.89 -14.08
C PHE A 197 7.69 32.00 -13.30
N ASN A 198 7.58 33.00 -12.42
CA ASN A 198 6.43 33.23 -11.56
C ASN A 198 6.00 31.96 -10.80
N ILE A 199 6.97 31.26 -10.20
CA ILE A 199 6.74 30.00 -9.47
C ILE A 199 5.82 30.22 -8.26
N TRP A 200 5.82 31.43 -7.70
CA TRP A 200 4.99 31.85 -6.58
C TRP A 200 3.49 31.69 -6.81
N GLN A 201 3.03 31.67 -8.06
CA GLN A 201 1.62 31.55 -8.43
C GLN A 201 1.02 30.17 -8.14
N HIS A 202 1.86 29.16 -7.94
CA HIS A 202 1.40 27.78 -7.78
C HIS A 202 0.80 27.52 -6.39
N GLU A 203 -0.23 26.69 -6.37
CA GLU A 203 -0.86 26.19 -5.16
C GLU A 203 -1.03 24.67 -5.27
N SER A 204 -0.87 23.96 -4.16
CA SER A 204 -1.12 22.52 -4.08
C SER A 204 -2.29 22.25 -3.14
N HIS A 205 -3.31 21.59 -3.68
CA HIS A 205 -4.54 21.21 -2.98
C HIS A 205 -4.57 19.68 -2.88
N VAL A 206 -4.42 19.16 -1.67
CA VAL A 206 -4.40 17.72 -1.41
C VAL A 206 -5.49 17.39 -0.40
N THR A 207 -6.50 16.64 -0.85
CA THR A 207 -7.69 16.29 -0.05
C THR A 207 -7.54 15.02 0.77
N GLU A 208 -6.50 14.23 0.49
CA GLU A 208 -6.27 12.93 1.10
C GLU A 208 -4.88 12.87 1.76
N LYS A 209 -4.69 11.91 2.67
CA LYS A 209 -3.36 11.66 3.24
C LYS A 209 -2.47 11.08 2.15
N VAL A 210 -1.29 11.68 1.94
CA VAL A 210 -0.33 11.23 0.93
C VAL A 210 0.98 10.80 1.59
N ILE A 211 1.63 9.81 1.01
CA ILE A 211 2.93 9.29 1.47
C ILE A 211 3.92 9.24 0.32
N ARG A 212 5.17 9.68 0.55
CA ARG A 212 6.24 9.64 -0.45
C ARG A 212 7.57 9.30 0.20
N ALA A 213 8.41 8.58 -0.55
CA ALA A 213 9.75 8.19 -0.14
C ALA A 213 10.77 9.31 -0.41
N TYR A 214 11.65 9.57 0.55
CA TYR A 214 12.76 10.52 0.47
C TYR A 214 14.04 9.86 0.99
N SER A 215 15.11 9.92 0.21
CA SER A 215 16.41 9.34 0.60
C SER A 215 17.02 10.08 1.79
N MET A 216 17.71 9.33 2.65
CA MET A 216 18.42 9.92 3.79
C MET A 216 19.73 10.53 3.31
N ALA A 217 19.97 11.79 3.70
CA ALA A 217 21.21 12.51 3.37
C ALA A 217 22.31 12.32 4.43
N ASN A 218 21.95 11.95 5.66
CA ASN A 218 22.88 11.67 6.75
C ASN A 218 23.39 10.22 6.73
N TYR A 219 24.46 9.97 7.49
CA TYR A 219 24.99 8.63 7.74
C TYR A 219 24.43 8.05 9.06
N PRO A 220 24.49 6.72 9.27
CA PRO A 220 24.02 6.05 10.49
C PRO A 220 24.83 6.41 11.74
#